data_AF-A0A918XDZ6-F1
#
_entry.id   AF-A0A918XDZ6-F1
#
_cell.length_a   1.000
_cell.length_b   1.000
_cell.length_c   1.000
_cell.angle_alpha   90.00
_cell.angle_beta   90.00
_cell.angle_gamma   90.00
#
_symmetry.space_group_name_H-M   'P 1'
#
loop_
_entity.id
_entity.type
_entity.pdbx_description
1 polymer ?
#
loop_
_entity_poly.entity_id
_entity_poly.type
_entity_poly.pdbx_seq_one_letter_code
_entity_poly.pdbx_strand_id
1 'polypeptide(L)'
;MSARGVMYVHSAPAALCPHVEWAVAGVVGVPVKLDWVAQPAAPGNHRAELNWQGRPGTAGEIASALNTWQRLRFEVTEEGSPDCDGVRYSYTPSLGMFASIMSAAGEVLVPEGRLRAATEQAAAGGADLIAQLELLTGKAWDEELEPFRYAGDGAPVRWLHAVG
;
A
#
# COMPACT_ATOMS: atom_id res chain seq x y z
N MET A 1 1.57 -13.98 -18.03
CA MET A 1 2.06 -14.20 -16.65
C MET A 1 1.18 -13.38 -15.72
N SER A 2 0.76 -13.93 -14.59
CA SER A 2 -0.13 -13.24 -13.63
C SER A 2 0.63 -12.88 -12.36
N ALA A 3 0.38 -11.70 -11.82
CA ALA A 3 0.79 -11.27 -10.49
C ALA A 3 -0.43 -11.26 -9.56
N ARG A 4 -0.19 -11.27 -8.25
CA ARG A 4 -1.24 -11.20 -7.23
C ARG A 4 -0.74 -10.37 -6.05
N GLY A 5 -1.67 -9.96 -5.21
CA GLY A 5 -1.32 -9.28 -3.97
C GLY A 5 -2.55 -8.84 -3.21
N VAL A 6 -2.37 -7.92 -2.28
CA VAL A 6 -3.44 -7.47 -1.39
C VAL A 6 -3.49 -5.94 -1.40
N MET A 7 -4.69 -5.40 -1.50
CA MET A 7 -4.97 -4.00 -1.22
C MET A 7 -5.63 -3.92 0.16
N TYR A 8 -5.07 -3.10 1.04
CA TYR A 8 -5.67 -2.72 2.31
C TYR A 8 -6.09 -1.26 2.25
N VAL A 9 -7.36 -0.98 2.54
CA VAL A 9 -7.80 0.36 2.89
C VAL A 9 -7.92 0.40 4.40
N HIS A 10 -6.98 1.07 5.04
CA HIS A 10 -6.91 1.20 6.49
C HIS A 10 -7.89 2.24 7.02
N SER A 11 -8.18 3.28 6.24
CA SER A 11 -9.17 4.29 6.61
C SER A 11 -9.69 5.01 5.37
N ALA A 12 -11.01 5.03 5.22
CA ALA A 12 -11.73 5.80 4.23
C ALA A 12 -13.01 6.39 4.84
N PRO A 13 -13.30 7.70 4.68
CA PRO A 13 -14.61 8.25 4.97
C PRO A 13 -15.70 7.50 4.21
N ALA A 14 -16.87 7.29 4.83
CA ALA A 14 -17.97 6.52 4.23
C ALA A 14 -18.34 6.96 2.80
N ALA A 15 -18.27 8.27 2.53
CA ALA A 15 -18.55 8.83 1.20
C ALA A 15 -17.53 8.42 0.12
N LEU A 16 -16.30 8.03 0.49
CA LEU A 16 -15.28 7.57 -0.44
C LEU A 16 -15.31 6.07 -0.70
N CYS A 17 -16.02 5.27 0.11
CA CYS A 17 -16.08 3.82 -0.05
C CYS A 17 -16.53 3.37 -1.47
N PRO A 18 -17.62 3.92 -2.05
CA PRO A 18 -18.01 3.56 -3.42
C PRO A 18 -17.00 4.01 -4.48
N HIS A 19 -16.29 5.12 -4.25
CA HIS A 19 -15.29 5.64 -5.18
C HIS A 19 -14.04 4.77 -5.21
N VAL A 20 -13.63 4.23 -4.07
CA VAL A 20 -12.55 3.23 -3.99
C VAL A 20 -12.94 2.01 -4.81
N GLU A 21 -14.14 1.45 -4.62
CA GLU A 21 -14.61 0.29 -5.40
C GLU A 21 -14.58 0.57 -6.91
N TRP A 22 -15.03 1.75 -7.34
CA TRP A 22 -15.03 2.14 -8.75
C TRP A 22 -13.62 2.28 -9.32
N ALA A 23 -12.71 2.93 -8.59
CA ALA A 23 -11.32 3.06 -9.03
C ALA A 23 -10.66 1.69 -9.20
N VAL A 24 -10.81 0.82 -8.21
CA VAL A 24 -10.19 -0.51 -8.24
C VAL A 24 -10.80 -1.37 -9.34
N ALA A 25 -12.13 -1.34 -9.50
CA ALA A 25 -12.82 -2.03 -10.59
C ALA A 25 -12.33 -1.60 -11.98
N GLY A 26 -12.02 -0.30 -12.15
CA GLY A 26 -11.44 0.23 -13.39
C GLY A 26 -10.05 -0.34 -13.71
N VAL A 27 -9.26 -0.67 -12.67
CA VAL A 27 -7.92 -1.27 -12.83
C VAL A 27 -8.02 -2.78 -13.05
N VAL A 28 -8.79 -3.49 -12.23
CA VAL A 28 -8.88 -4.97 -12.31
C VAL A 28 -9.80 -5.46 -13.44
N GLY A 29 -10.59 -4.57 -14.04
CA GLY A 29 -11.45 -4.87 -15.19
C GLY A 29 -12.71 -5.66 -14.87
N VAL A 30 -13.02 -5.87 -13.59
CA VAL A 30 -14.22 -6.56 -13.11
C VAL A 30 -14.91 -5.75 -12.01
N PRO A 31 -16.23 -5.90 -11.81
CA PRO A 31 -16.92 -5.26 -10.70
C PRO A 31 -16.29 -5.64 -9.35
N VAL A 32 -15.99 -4.63 -8.53
CA VAL A 32 -15.44 -4.79 -7.19
C VAL A 32 -16.51 -4.38 -6.18
N LYS A 33 -16.69 -5.21 -5.16
CA LYS A 33 -17.47 -4.90 -3.97
C LYS A 33 -16.61 -5.26 -2.76
N LEU A 34 -16.41 -4.30 -1.87
CA LEU A 34 -15.58 -4.45 -0.68
C LEU A 34 -16.47 -4.63 0.55
N ASP A 35 -16.03 -5.51 1.44
CA ASP A 35 -16.68 -5.70 2.74
C ASP A 35 -16.15 -4.63 3.72
N TRP A 36 -16.76 -3.46 3.69
CA TRP A 36 -16.40 -2.33 4.54
C TRP A 36 -16.78 -2.57 6.01
N VAL A 37 -15.81 -2.46 6.90
CA VAL A 37 -16.00 -2.52 8.36
C VAL A 37 -15.65 -1.16 8.95
N ALA A 38 -16.30 -0.77 10.05
CA ALA A 38 -15.93 0.46 10.77
C ALA A 38 -14.45 0.39 11.23
N GLN A 39 -13.72 1.50 11.15
CA GLN A 39 -12.33 1.59 11.60
C GLN A 39 -12.29 2.19 13.02
N PRO A 40 -12.01 1.40 14.09
CA PRO A 40 -12.03 1.89 15.46
C PRO A 40 -11.03 3.01 15.74
N ALA A 41 -9.89 3.03 15.05
CA ALA A 41 -8.87 4.07 15.22
C ALA A 41 -9.28 5.44 14.62
N ALA A 42 -10.32 5.49 13.79
CA ALA A 42 -10.84 6.73 13.21
C ALA A 42 -12.36 6.65 13.02
N PRO A 43 -13.16 7.04 14.04
CA PRO A 43 -14.61 7.04 13.95
C PRO A 43 -15.16 7.75 12.70
N GLY A 44 -16.18 7.17 12.08
CA GLY A 44 -16.75 7.65 10.81
C GLY A 44 -15.97 7.23 9.56
N ASN A 45 -14.84 6.53 9.73
CA ASN A 45 -14.11 5.91 8.63
C ASN A 45 -14.33 4.39 8.63
N HIS A 46 -14.06 3.80 7.48
CA HIS A 46 -14.17 2.38 7.22
C HIS A 46 -12.83 1.81 6.73
N ARG A 47 -12.66 0.51 6.93
CA ARG A 47 -11.57 -0.28 6.41
C ARG A 47 -12.10 -1.44 5.57
N ALA A 48 -11.30 -1.89 4.62
CA ALA A 48 -11.58 -3.07 3.81
C ALA A 48 -10.27 -3.64 3.28
N GLU A 49 -10.32 -4.88 2.81
CA GLU A 49 -9.21 -5.53 2.12
C GLU A 49 -9.71 -6.21 0.85
N LEU A 50 -8.80 -6.37 -0.11
CA LEU A 50 -9.06 -7.05 -1.37
C LEU A 50 -7.83 -7.85 -1.78
N ASN A 51 -7.98 -9.16 -1.84
CA ASN A 51 -7.05 -10.01 -2.58
C ASN A 51 -7.33 -9.83 -4.08
N TRP A 52 -6.29 -9.58 -4.86
CA TRP A 52 -6.42 -9.32 -6.30
C TRP A 52 -5.43 -10.17 -7.09
N GLN A 53 -5.76 -10.41 -8.36
CA GLN A 53 -4.89 -11.04 -9.34
C GLN A 53 -5.00 -10.28 -10.66
N GLY A 54 -3.86 -10.10 -11.34
CA GLY A 54 -3.79 -9.30 -12.55
C GLY A 54 -2.47 -9.50 -13.30
N ARG A 55 -2.09 -8.54 -14.13
CA ARG A 55 -0.76 -8.50 -14.77
C ARG A 55 0.27 -7.88 -13.82
N PRO A 56 1.58 -8.16 -13.98
CA PRO A 56 2.60 -7.42 -13.26
C PRO A 56 2.42 -5.89 -13.39
N GLY A 57 2.62 -5.17 -12.29
CA GLY A 57 2.40 -3.73 -12.18
C GLY A 57 0.97 -3.32 -11.78
N THR A 58 0.06 -4.26 -11.58
CA THR A 58 -1.32 -3.97 -11.17
C THR A 58 -1.37 -3.25 -9.82
N ALA A 59 -0.48 -3.57 -8.85
CA ALA A 59 -0.44 -2.84 -7.59
C ALA A 59 -0.16 -1.33 -7.78
N GLY A 60 0.76 -0.99 -8.69
CA GLY A 60 1.09 0.40 -8.99
C GLY A 60 -0.09 1.15 -9.61
N GLU A 61 -0.86 0.48 -10.47
CA GLU A 61 -2.07 1.03 -11.08
C GLU A 61 -3.18 1.24 -10.04
N ILE A 62 -3.40 0.27 -9.13
CA ILE A 62 -4.32 0.43 -8.00
C ILE A 62 -3.88 1.61 -7.12
N ALA A 63 -2.62 1.64 -6.71
CA ALA A 63 -2.09 2.71 -5.85
C ALA A 63 -2.22 4.09 -6.51
N SER A 64 -1.97 4.19 -7.81
CA SER A 64 -2.16 5.42 -8.59
C SER A 64 -3.63 5.85 -8.64
N ALA A 65 -4.56 4.93 -8.90
CA ALA A 65 -5.98 5.23 -8.94
C ALA A 65 -6.50 5.76 -7.59
N LEU A 66 -6.05 5.16 -6.49
CA LEU A 66 -6.44 5.55 -5.12
C LEU A 66 -5.81 6.87 -4.67
N ASN A 67 -4.62 7.22 -5.16
CA ASN A 67 -3.92 8.46 -4.80
C ASN A 67 -4.67 9.75 -5.20
N THR A 68 -5.76 9.63 -5.95
CA THR A 68 -6.66 10.75 -6.29
C THR A 68 -7.33 11.36 -5.05
N TRP A 69 -7.54 10.56 -3.99
CA TRP A 69 -8.28 10.99 -2.81
C TRP A 69 -7.39 11.11 -1.57
N GLN A 70 -7.00 12.34 -1.26
CA GLN A 70 -6.06 12.70 -0.18
C GLN A 70 -6.60 12.51 1.26
N ARG A 71 -7.65 11.70 1.42
CA ARG A 71 -8.25 11.34 2.71
C ARG A 71 -8.17 9.85 3.01
N LEU A 72 -7.62 9.06 2.10
CA LEU A 72 -7.43 7.63 2.30
C LEU A 72 -6.14 7.35 3.06
N ARG A 73 -6.14 6.24 3.81
CA ARG A 73 -4.93 5.53 4.25
C ARG A 73 -4.99 4.13 3.66
N PHE A 74 -4.00 3.74 2.88
CA PHE A 74 -4.03 2.45 2.21
C PHE A 74 -2.64 1.87 1.98
N GLU A 75 -2.61 0.57 1.76
CA GLU A 75 -1.44 -0.17 1.29
C GLU A 75 -1.84 -1.07 0.12
N VAL A 76 -0.94 -1.23 -0.83
CA VAL A 76 -1.10 -2.19 -1.93
C VAL A 76 0.18 -2.97 -2.07
N THR A 77 0.09 -4.29 -1.96
CA THR A 77 1.22 -5.19 -2.18
C THR A 77 1.05 -5.95 -3.48
N GLU A 78 2.16 -6.29 -4.11
CA GLU A 78 2.26 -7.24 -5.22
C GLU A 78 3.36 -8.25 -4.86
N GLU A 79 3.04 -9.53 -4.93
CA GLU A 79 4.01 -10.61 -4.75
C GLU A 79 5.00 -10.64 -5.93
N GLY A 80 6.24 -11.01 -5.64
CA GLY A 80 7.24 -11.22 -6.68
C GLY A 80 6.82 -12.30 -7.68
N SER A 81 7.16 -12.08 -8.94
CA SER A 81 6.99 -13.04 -10.04
C SER A 81 8.36 -13.33 -10.66
N PRO A 82 8.50 -14.35 -11.54
CA PRO A 82 9.82 -14.72 -12.10
C PRO A 82 10.64 -13.57 -12.69
N ASP A 83 9.98 -12.53 -13.21
CA ASP A 83 10.63 -11.39 -13.88
C ASP A 83 10.40 -10.03 -13.17
N CYS A 84 9.69 -10.00 -12.04
CA CYS A 84 9.38 -8.76 -11.33
C CYS A 84 9.53 -8.94 -9.82
N ASP A 85 10.21 -8.01 -9.18
CA ASP A 85 10.30 -7.99 -7.73
C ASP A 85 8.92 -7.75 -7.08
N GLY A 86 8.73 -8.25 -5.86
CA GLY A 86 7.58 -7.88 -5.05
C GLY A 86 7.66 -6.41 -4.65
N VAL A 87 6.51 -5.74 -4.54
CA VAL A 87 6.45 -4.31 -4.20
C VAL A 87 5.36 -4.01 -3.19
N ARG A 88 5.60 -3.01 -2.35
CA ARG A 88 4.62 -2.39 -1.45
C ARG A 88 4.50 -0.91 -1.80
N TYR A 89 3.26 -0.47 -1.91
CA TYR A 89 2.86 0.92 -1.90
C TYR A 89 2.15 1.21 -0.59
N SER A 90 2.50 2.30 0.09
CA SER A 90 1.81 2.77 1.29
C SER A 90 1.49 4.24 1.10
N TYR A 91 0.27 4.64 1.40
CA TYR A 91 -0.16 6.04 1.29
C TYR A 91 -0.76 6.52 2.61
N THR A 92 -0.33 7.70 3.02
CA THR A 92 -0.99 8.45 4.09
C THR A 92 -1.29 9.88 3.65
N PRO A 93 -2.34 10.52 4.21
CA PRO A 93 -2.64 11.92 3.92
C PRO A 93 -1.48 12.87 4.28
N SER A 94 -0.70 12.54 5.32
CA SER A 94 0.34 13.42 5.86
C SER A 94 1.66 13.30 5.10
N LEU A 95 1.98 12.10 4.59
CA LEU A 95 3.29 11.79 4.01
C LEU A 95 3.24 11.54 2.50
N GLY A 96 2.05 11.32 1.93
CA GLY A 96 1.88 10.95 0.54
C GLY A 96 2.21 9.48 0.27
N MET A 97 2.69 9.20 -0.94
CA MET A 97 2.98 7.83 -1.40
C MET A 97 4.41 7.43 -1.05
N PHE A 98 4.56 6.25 -0.45
CA PHE A 98 5.80 5.49 -0.33
C PHE A 98 5.72 4.24 -1.20
N ALA A 99 6.83 3.89 -1.85
CA ALA A 99 6.94 2.69 -2.65
C ALA A 99 8.29 2.02 -2.40
N SER A 100 8.26 0.70 -2.18
CA SER A 100 9.46 -0.09 -1.94
C SER A 100 9.36 -1.48 -2.55
N ILE A 101 10.52 -2.02 -2.92
CA ILE A 101 10.70 -3.45 -3.20
C ILE A 101 10.58 -4.22 -1.89
N MET A 102 10.02 -5.43 -1.96
CA MET A 102 9.88 -6.35 -0.84
C MET A 102 10.66 -7.65 -1.09
N SER A 103 11.24 -8.21 -0.02
CA SER A 103 11.73 -9.57 -0.01
C SER A 103 10.57 -10.57 0.03
N ALA A 104 10.86 -11.84 -0.27
CA ALA A 104 9.87 -12.92 -0.12
C ALA A 104 9.36 -13.08 1.33
N ALA A 105 10.09 -12.59 2.33
CA ALA A 105 9.68 -12.57 3.74
C ALA A 105 8.84 -11.34 4.11
N GLY A 106 8.61 -10.41 3.18
CA GLY A 106 7.88 -9.17 3.43
C GLY A 106 8.74 -8.03 4.00
N GLU A 107 10.06 -8.13 3.92
CA GLU A 107 10.96 -7.05 4.35
C GLU A 107 11.15 -6.01 3.26
N VAL A 108 11.32 -4.74 3.65
CA VAL A 108 11.70 -3.67 2.72
C VAL A 108 13.13 -3.89 2.24
N LEU A 109 13.32 -3.97 0.92
CA LEU A 109 14.64 -4.02 0.29
C LEU A 109 15.02 -2.63 -0.21
N VAL A 110 16.17 -2.14 0.28
CA VAL A 110 16.75 -0.88 -0.16
C VAL A 110 17.88 -1.16 -1.15
N PRO A 111 17.77 -0.75 -2.43
CA PRO A 111 18.83 -0.93 -3.40
C PRO A 111 20.12 -0.22 -2.97
N GLU A 112 21.27 -0.86 -3.23
CA GLU A 112 22.59 -0.34 -2.89
C GLU A 112 22.79 1.11 -3.35
N GLY A 113 22.35 1.44 -4.58
CA GLY A 113 22.45 2.80 -5.12
C GLY A 113 21.72 3.86 -4.29
N ARG A 114 20.59 3.51 -3.64
CA ARG A 114 19.89 4.43 -2.74
C ARG A 114 20.64 4.64 -1.43
N LEU A 115 21.26 3.59 -0.88
CA LEU A 115 22.10 3.68 0.32
C LEU A 115 23.35 4.53 0.07
N ARG A 116 23.99 4.33 -1.08
CA ARG A 116 25.14 5.13 -1.52
C ARG A 116 24.77 6.60 -1.64
N ALA A 117 23.67 6.91 -2.33
CA ALA A 117 23.18 8.27 -2.48
C ALA A 117 22.87 8.95 -1.13
N ALA A 118 22.23 8.23 -0.19
CA ALA A 118 21.98 8.75 1.16
C ALA A 118 23.28 9.07 1.92
N THR A 119 24.28 8.19 1.79
CA THR A 119 25.60 8.38 2.43
C THR A 119 26.33 9.59 1.85
N GLU A 120 26.31 9.77 0.53
CA GLU A 120 26.92 10.91 -0.16
C GLU A 120 26.27 12.24 0.23
N GLN A 121 24.93 12.27 0.31
CA GLN A 121 24.18 13.45 0.76
C GLN A 121 24.49 13.81 2.22
N ALA A 122 24.61 12.81 3.10
CA ALA A 122 24.97 13.02 4.49
C ALA A 122 26.41 13.55 4.64
N ALA A 123 27.36 12.99 3.88
CA ALA A 123 28.74 13.46 3.87
C ALA A 123 28.88 14.91 3.36
N ALA A 124 28.01 15.33 2.43
CA ALA A 124 27.93 16.70 1.95
C ALA A 124 27.28 17.69 2.93
N GLY A 125 26.84 17.22 4.12
CA GLY A 125 26.12 18.03 5.10
C GLY A 125 24.68 18.38 4.70
N GLY A 126 24.14 17.71 3.67
CA GLY A 126 22.82 18.01 3.10
C GLY A 126 21.64 17.42 3.87
N ALA A 127 21.83 16.28 4.55
CA ALA A 127 20.79 15.65 5.37
C ALA A 127 21.42 14.73 6.42
N ASP A 128 20.71 14.49 7.52
CA ASP A 128 21.11 13.48 8.50
C ASP A 128 20.93 12.05 7.94
N LEU A 129 21.94 11.19 8.11
CA LEU A 129 21.94 9.83 7.55
C LEU A 129 20.84 8.96 8.18
N ILE A 130 20.58 9.11 9.48
CA ILE A 130 19.56 8.32 10.17
C ILE A 130 18.18 8.68 9.58
N ALA A 131 17.89 9.97 9.43
CA ALA A 131 16.65 10.44 8.80
C ALA A 131 16.50 9.90 7.36
N GLN A 132 17.57 9.84 6.58
CA GLN A 132 17.52 9.26 5.23
C GLN A 132 17.21 7.76 5.24
N LEU A 133 17.79 7.00 6.18
CA LEU A 133 17.50 5.57 6.32
C LEU A 133 16.05 5.31 6.76
N GLU A 134 15.50 6.15 7.63
CA GLU A 134 14.08 6.09 8.04
C GLU A 134 13.13 6.35 6.87
N LEU A 135 13.48 7.30 5.98
CA LEU A 135 12.73 7.55 4.75
C LEU A 135 12.83 6.38 3.77
N LEU A 136 14.04 5.82 3.58
CA LEU A 136 14.26 4.69 2.67
C LEU A 136 13.53 3.42 3.11
N THR A 137 13.39 3.22 4.42
CA THR A 137 12.68 2.08 4.99
C THR A 137 11.16 2.29 5.09
N GLY A 138 10.69 3.52 4.92
CA GLY A 138 9.27 3.85 5.04
C GLY A 138 8.77 3.92 6.48
N LYS A 139 9.67 4.06 7.46
CA LYS A 139 9.35 4.02 8.89
C LYS A 139 8.19 4.96 9.26
N ALA A 140 8.22 6.20 8.78
CA ALA A 140 7.18 7.19 9.07
C ALA A 140 5.78 6.76 8.57
N TRP A 141 5.71 6.06 7.43
CA TRP A 141 4.45 5.51 6.92
C TRP A 141 3.97 4.36 7.79
N ASP A 142 4.87 3.45 8.17
CA ASP A 142 4.54 2.35 9.07
C ASP A 142 4.01 2.89 10.41
N GLU A 143 4.68 3.88 11.02
CA GLU A 143 4.23 4.51 12.27
C GLU A 143 2.85 5.18 12.17
N GLU A 144 2.54 5.86 11.06
CA GLU A 144 1.20 6.48 10.88
C GLU A 144 0.11 5.43 10.63
N LEU A 145 0.43 4.33 9.93
CA LEU A 145 -0.54 3.28 9.59
C LEU A 145 -0.76 2.28 10.75
N GLU A 146 0.21 2.12 11.63
CA GLU A 146 0.19 1.09 12.68
C GLU A 146 -1.07 1.10 13.56
N PRO A 147 -1.56 2.26 14.05
CA PRO A 147 -2.80 2.30 14.84
C PRO A 147 -4.02 1.76 14.08
N PHE A 148 -4.04 1.91 12.76
CA PHE A 148 -5.13 1.46 11.91
C PHE A 148 -5.06 -0.05 11.60
N ARG A 149 -3.84 -0.62 11.54
CA ARG A 149 -3.60 -2.05 11.32
C ARG A 149 -4.14 -2.87 12.50
N TYR A 150 -3.65 -2.59 13.72
CA TYR A 150 -4.04 -3.29 14.95
C TYR A 150 -5.54 -3.21 15.25
N ALA A 151 -6.17 -2.07 14.94
CA ALA A 151 -7.58 -1.84 15.25
C ALA A 151 -8.58 -2.71 14.48
N GLY A 152 -8.14 -3.59 13.57
CA GLY A 152 -9.04 -4.55 12.91
C GLY A 152 -8.51 -5.98 12.88
N ASP A 153 -7.69 -6.34 13.85
CA ASP A 153 -7.43 -7.74 14.19
C ASP A 153 -8.76 -8.40 14.62
N GLY A 154 -9.43 -9.09 13.69
CA GLY A 154 -10.77 -9.66 13.87
C GLY A 154 -11.73 -9.54 12.68
N ALA A 155 -11.35 -8.88 11.58
CA ALA A 155 -12.18 -8.80 10.37
C ALA A 155 -12.09 -10.10 9.52
N PRO A 156 -13.20 -10.62 8.97
CA PRO A 156 -13.19 -11.85 8.18
C PRO A 156 -12.54 -11.64 6.80
N VAL A 157 -11.51 -12.45 6.49
CA VAL A 157 -10.85 -12.51 5.17
C VAL A 157 -11.69 -13.33 4.20
N ARG A 158 -12.00 -12.81 3.00
CA ARG A 158 -12.69 -13.58 1.94
C ARG A 158 -11.95 -13.48 0.60
N TRP A 159 -11.73 -14.63 -0.02
CA TRP A 159 -11.08 -14.77 -1.33
C TRP A 159 -12.08 -14.51 -2.46
N LEU A 160 -11.74 -13.62 -3.40
CA LEU A 160 -12.43 -13.48 -4.68
C LEU A 160 -11.59 -14.18 -5.75
N HIS A 161 -12.05 -15.34 -6.22
CA HIS A 161 -11.49 -15.99 -7.40
C HIS A 161 -12.24 -15.51 -8.65
N ALA A 162 -11.50 -15.05 -9.67
CA ALA A 162 -12.03 -14.96 -11.01
C ALA A 162 -12.17 -16.39 -11.56
N VAL A 163 -13.40 -16.92 -11.57
CA VAL A 163 -13.69 -18.16 -12.30
C VAL A 163 -13.84 -17.82 -13.78
N GLY A 164 -12.89 -18.31 -14.57
CA GLY A 164 -12.97 -18.49 -16.02
C GLY A 164 -12.60 -19.93 -16.34
#